data_AF-A0AAN9PE27-F1
#
_entry.id   AF-A0AAN9PE27-F1
#
_cell.length_a   1.000
_cell.length_b   1.000
_cell.length_c   1.000
_cell.angle_alpha   90.00
_cell.angle_beta   90.00
_cell.angle_gamma   90.00
#
_symmetry.space_group_name_H-M   'P 1'
#
loop_
_entity.id
_entity.type
_entity.pdbx_description
1 polymer ?
#
loop_
_entity_poly.entity_id
_entity_poly.type
_entity_poly.pdbx_seq_one_letter_code
_entity_poly.pdbx_strand_id
1 'polypeptide(L)'
;MKSGITIYCACNNGDIQMVAFVIFVFFGTFLLHYWFRLYHMLPPCDRSWEKLKLKIGIWVLISSIMFGFACEFSAFVSFIESLTFFGVVNCCNTSLFYVYFIWEGDKSGRSCLLAEKEYWSLAQVRLWFQHRSTFFQLPLSKGGYVRLSKQAQHIQQSRTMGSFLSSFFAGGDENAPSSSADNSSVQTFHSSARWQLHFNQLKESSQLAVIDFSASWCGPCKFIEPAIHAMAEKFNDVQFIKIDVDELPDVAQEFQVQAMPTFVLVKKGKEIERVVGAKKDELEKKVQKHHAQA
;
A
#
# COMPACT_ATOMS: atom_id res chain seq x y z
N MET A 1 -34.93 9.56 8.95
CA MET A 1 -36.40 9.42 9.10
C MET A 1 -37.24 10.33 8.20
N LYS A 2 -36.68 11.38 7.54
CA LYS A 2 -37.46 12.24 6.62
C LYS A 2 -37.86 11.57 5.29
N SER A 3 -37.12 10.55 4.84
CA SER A 3 -37.38 9.87 3.55
C SER A 3 -38.64 9.00 3.53
N GLY A 4 -39.05 8.44 4.68
CA GLY A 4 -40.18 7.50 4.75
C GLY A 4 -41.55 8.16 4.63
N ILE A 5 -41.66 9.42 5.07
CA ILE A 5 -42.92 10.18 5.05
C ILE A 5 -43.27 10.60 3.61
N THR A 6 -42.27 10.91 2.78
CA THR A 6 -42.46 11.27 1.37
C THR A 6 -42.96 10.11 0.52
N ILE A 7 -42.44 8.89 0.76
CA ILE A 7 -42.84 7.68 0.03
C ILE A 7 -44.28 7.29 0.38
N TYR A 8 -44.66 7.41 1.66
CA TYR A 8 -46.01 7.11 2.12
C TYR A 8 -47.05 8.08 1.54
N CYS A 9 -46.74 9.38 1.46
CA CYS A 9 -47.62 10.35 0.80
C CYS A 9 -47.76 10.12 -0.72
N ALA A 10 -46.71 9.68 -1.41
CA ALA A 10 -46.77 9.38 -2.85
C ALA A 10 -47.63 8.15 -3.16
N CYS A 11 -47.54 7.09 -2.35
CA CYS A 11 -48.41 5.91 -2.44
C CYS A 11 -49.90 6.27 -2.31
N ASN A 12 -50.23 7.24 -1.46
CA ASN A 12 -51.61 7.64 -1.20
C ASN A 12 -52.21 8.50 -2.34
N ASN A 13 -51.36 9.10 -3.20
CA ASN A 13 -51.75 9.93 -4.33
C ASN A 13 -51.84 9.18 -5.67
N GLY A 14 -51.61 7.86 -5.68
CA GLY A 14 -51.75 7.03 -6.89
C GLY A 14 -50.56 7.11 -7.87
N ASP A 15 -49.43 7.68 -7.46
CA ASP A 15 -48.27 7.88 -8.33
C ASP A 15 -47.35 6.65 -8.34
N ILE A 16 -47.86 5.58 -8.97
CA ILE A 16 -47.21 4.26 -9.01
C ILE A 16 -45.86 4.33 -9.75
N GLN A 17 -45.69 5.27 -10.70
CA GLN A 17 -44.44 5.45 -11.46
C GLN A 17 -43.30 5.93 -10.56
N MET A 18 -43.54 6.98 -9.76
CA MET A 18 -42.58 7.48 -8.77
C MET A 18 -42.19 6.41 -7.74
N VAL A 19 -43.17 5.66 -7.23
CA VAL A 19 -42.91 4.60 -6.24
C VAL A 19 -42.09 3.47 -6.86
N ALA A 20 -42.42 3.03 -8.07
CA ALA A 20 -41.67 1.99 -8.78
C ALA A 20 -40.22 2.44 -9.07
N PHE A 21 -40.02 3.71 -9.43
CA PHE A 21 -38.71 4.28 -9.65
C PHE A 21 -37.86 4.32 -8.37
N VAL A 22 -38.42 4.78 -7.24
CA VAL A 22 -37.73 4.82 -5.94
C VAL A 22 -37.30 3.40 -5.51
N ILE A 23 -38.19 2.43 -5.69
CA ILE A 23 -37.89 1.01 -5.43
C ILE A 23 -36.75 0.54 -6.34
N PHE A 24 -36.82 0.81 -7.65
CA PHE A 24 -35.80 0.45 -8.62
C PHE A 24 -34.42 1.01 -8.26
N VAL A 25 -34.33 2.32 -7.94
CA VAL A 25 -33.07 2.97 -7.54
C VAL A 25 -32.54 2.39 -6.23
N PHE A 26 -33.42 2.13 -5.25
CA PHE A 26 -33.02 1.58 -3.97
C PHE A 26 -32.46 0.16 -4.11
N PHE A 27 -33.17 -0.73 -4.79
CA PHE A 27 -32.70 -2.09 -5.06
C PHE A 27 -31.45 -2.09 -5.94
N GLY A 28 -31.41 -1.27 -6.99
CA GLY A 28 -30.24 -1.12 -7.85
C GLY A 28 -29.00 -0.68 -7.07
N THR A 29 -29.14 0.30 -6.18
CA THR A 29 -28.04 0.79 -5.34
C THR A 29 -27.59 -0.26 -4.33
N PHE A 30 -28.53 -1.00 -3.71
CA PHE A 30 -28.20 -2.09 -2.79
C PHE A 30 -27.47 -3.23 -3.50
N LEU A 31 -27.92 -3.59 -4.69
CA LEU A 31 -27.28 -4.61 -5.53
C LEU A 31 -25.89 -4.14 -5.96
N LEU A 32 -25.75 -2.89 -6.40
CA LEU A 32 -24.46 -2.29 -6.74
C LEU A 32 -23.50 -2.34 -5.55
N HIS A 33 -23.96 -1.98 -4.35
CA HIS A 33 -23.16 -2.06 -3.12
C HIS A 33 -22.79 -3.51 -2.76
N TYR A 34 -23.70 -4.47 -2.98
CA TYR A 34 -23.39 -5.90 -2.82
C TYR A 34 -22.30 -6.35 -3.80
N TRP A 35 -22.40 -5.98 -5.07
CA TRP A 35 -21.42 -6.31 -6.10
C TRP A 35 -20.07 -5.65 -5.85
N PHE A 36 -20.05 -4.39 -5.40
CA PHE A 36 -18.81 -3.73 -4.95
C PHE A 36 -18.19 -4.44 -3.76
N ARG A 37 -18.99 -4.86 -2.77
CA ARG A 37 -18.49 -5.66 -1.65
C ARG A 37 -17.89 -6.97 -2.15
N LEU A 38 -18.56 -7.68 -3.05
CA LEU A 38 -18.06 -8.92 -3.63
C LEU A 38 -16.75 -8.69 -4.42
N TYR A 39 -16.66 -7.58 -5.16
CA TYR A 39 -15.45 -7.18 -5.88
C TYR A 39 -14.29 -6.86 -4.93
N HIS A 40 -14.56 -6.15 -3.83
CA HIS A 40 -13.56 -5.85 -2.80
C HIS A 40 -13.19 -7.05 -1.92
N MET A 41 -13.95 -8.15 -1.96
CA MET A 41 -13.58 -9.42 -1.30
C MET A 41 -12.61 -10.26 -2.13
N LEU A 42 -12.43 -9.95 -3.42
CA LEU A 42 -11.50 -10.65 -4.29
C LEU A 42 -10.11 -10.00 -4.20
N PRO A 43 -9.03 -10.81 -4.18
CA PRO A 43 -7.68 -10.27 -4.15
C PRO A 43 -7.42 -9.38 -5.38
N PRO A 44 -6.66 -8.28 -5.22
CA PRO A 44 -6.41 -7.32 -6.29
C PRO A 44 -5.72 -7.94 -7.51
N CYS A 45 -5.04 -9.07 -7.32
CA CYS A 45 -4.29 -9.80 -8.33
C CYS A 45 -5.04 -10.83 -9.17
N ASP A 46 -6.29 -11.14 -8.85
CA ASP A 46 -6.95 -12.24 -9.55
C ASP A 46 -7.34 -11.84 -10.99
N ARG A 47 -6.67 -12.45 -11.98
CA ARG A 47 -6.98 -12.31 -13.42
C ARG A 47 -8.04 -13.32 -13.88
N SER A 48 -8.78 -13.91 -12.94
CA SER A 48 -9.88 -14.81 -13.23
C SER A 48 -10.97 -14.13 -14.04
N TRP A 49 -11.55 -14.89 -14.96
CA TRP A 49 -12.77 -14.54 -15.69
C TRP A 49 -13.92 -14.13 -14.76
N GLU A 50 -13.93 -14.60 -13.52
CA GLU A 50 -14.91 -14.20 -12.50
C GLU A 50 -14.78 -12.72 -12.12
N LYS A 51 -13.55 -12.21 -11.93
CA LYS A 51 -13.35 -10.79 -11.60
C LYS A 51 -13.76 -9.88 -12.76
N LEU A 52 -13.54 -10.34 -14.00
CA LEU A 52 -14.01 -9.63 -15.20
C LEU A 52 -15.55 -9.61 -15.26
N LYS A 53 -16.23 -10.73 -14.96
CA LYS A 53 -17.70 -10.78 -14.87
C LYS A 53 -18.24 -9.81 -13.82
N LEU A 54 -17.60 -9.73 -12.65
CA LEU A 54 -17.99 -8.77 -11.61
C LEU A 54 -17.83 -7.32 -12.10
N LYS A 55 -16.72 -6.97 -12.75
CA LYS A 55 -16.50 -5.63 -13.32
C LYS A 55 -17.58 -5.27 -14.33
N ILE A 56 -17.89 -6.19 -15.24
CA ILE A 56 -18.93 -6.01 -16.26
C ILE A 56 -20.30 -5.82 -15.61
N GLY A 57 -20.65 -6.64 -14.62
CA GLY A 57 -21.95 -6.52 -13.96
C GLY A 57 -22.11 -5.25 -13.12
N ILE A 58 -21.04 -4.76 -12.46
CA ILE A 58 -21.04 -3.44 -11.80
C ILE A 58 -21.32 -2.34 -12.82
N TRP A 59 -20.66 -2.38 -13.98
CA TRP A 59 -20.86 -1.39 -15.04
C TRP A 59 -22.28 -1.42 -15.61
N VAL A 60 -22.82 -2.62 -15.89
CA VAL A 60 -24.22 -2.77 -16.36
C VAL A 60 -25.21 -2.23 -15.34
N LEU A 61 -24.99 -2.47 -14.04
CA LEU A 61 -25.86 -1.94 -12.98
C LEU A 61 -25.82 -0.41 -12.88
N ILE A 62 -24.63 0.20 -12.96
CA ILE A 62 -24.49 1.67 -12.97
C ILE A 62 -25.20 2.28 -14.18
N SER A 63 -24.99 1.71 -15.37
CA SER A 63 -25.63 2.16 -16.60
C SER A 63 -27.16 1.99 -16.55
N SER A 64 -27.66 0.90 -15.97
CA SER A 64 -29.10 0.66 -15.78
C SER A 64 -29.73 1.67 -14.82
N ILE A 65 -29.07 2.00 -13.70
CA ILE A 65 -29.54 3.01 -12.76
C ILE A 65 -29.57 4.38 -13.45
N MET A 66 -28.51 4.76 -14.18
CA MET A 66 -28.44 6.02 -14.91
C MET A 66 -29.52 6.13 -15.99
N PHE A 67 -29.85 5.03 -16.67
CA PHE A 67 -30.96 4.97 -17.62
C PHE A 67 -32.31 5.17 -16.94
N GLY A 68 -32.54 4.55 -15.79
CA GLY A 68 -33.76 4.79 -15.01
C GLY A 68 -33.94 6.27 -14.64
N PHE A 69 -32.87 6.94 -14.20
CA PHE A 69 -32.90 8.38 -13.95
C PHE A 69 -33.22 9.16 -15.23
N ALA A 70 -32.61 8.80 -16.36
CA ALA A 70 -32.86 9.48 -17.63
C ALA A 70 -34.31 9.35 -18.09
N CYS A 71 -34.96 8.20 -17.91
CA CYS A 71 -36.37 8.01 -18.22
C CYS A 71 -37.27 8.95 -17.41
N GLU A 72 -37.03 9.08 -16.11
CA GLU A 72 -37.79 10.02 -15.26
C GLU A 72 -37.49 11.48 -15.60
N PHE A 73 -36.22 11.85 -15.84
CA PHE A 73 -35.85 13.20 -16.24
C PHE A 73 -36.38 13.60 -17.62
N SER A 74 -36.60 12.63 -18.52
CA SER A 74 -37.18 12.88 -19.84
C SER A 74 -38.63 13.37 -19.79
N ALA A 75 -39.34 13.13 -18.68
CA ALA A 75 -40.68 13.69 -18.48
C ALA A 75 -40.66 15.21 -18.21
N PHE A 76 -39.52 15.77 -17.81
CA PHE A 76 -39.35 17.18 -17.43
C PHE A 76 -38.61 18.03 -18.47
N VAL A 77 -38.00 17.39 -19.48
CA VAL A 77 -37.07 18.02 -20.43
C VAL A 77 -37.44 17.61 -21.86
N SER A 78 -37.13 18.46 -22.85
CA SER A 78 -37.38 18.12 -24.25
C SER A 78 -36.62 16.85 -24.65
N PHE A 79 -37.25 16.01 -25.48
CA PHE A 79 -36.71 14.70 -25.90
C PHE A 79 -35.27 14.78 -26.44
N ILE A 80 -34.97 15.82 -27.24
CA ILE A 80 -33.63 16.04 -27.83
C ILE A 80 -32.58 16.36 -26.76
N GLU A 81 -32.90 17.22 -25.80
CA GLU A 81 -31.99 17.59 -24.71
C GLU A 81 -31.71 16.38 -23.78
N SER A 82 -32.74 15.58 -23.51
CA SER A 82 -32.61 14.34 -22.74
C SER A 82 -31.69 13.32 -23.44
N LEU A 83 -31.84 13.11 -24.75
CA LEU A 83 -30.97 12.22 -25.51
C LEU A 83 -29.52 12.69 -25.51
N THR A 84 -29.31 14.00 -25.61
CA THR A 84 -27.96 14.59 -25.65
C THR A 84 -27.27 14.43 -24.30
N PHE A 85 -27.96 14.74 -23.21
CA PHE A 85 -27.44 14.57 -21.85
C PHE A 85 -27.13 13.09 -21.55
N PHE A 86 -28.04 12.19 -21.92
CA PHE A 86 -27.83 10.76 -21.74
C PHE A 86 -26.65 10.23 -22.56
N GLY A 87 -26.51 10.67 -23.82
CA GLY A 87 -25.38 10.31 -24.67
C GLY A 87 -24.04 10.70 -24.04
N VAL A 88 -23.94 11.92 -23.52
CA VAL A 88 -22.73 12.39 -22.84
C VAL A 88 -22.45 11.58 -21.57
N VAL A 89 -23.45 11.37 -20.72
CA VAL A 89 -23.28 10.62 -19.46
C VAL A 89 -22.85 9.17 -19.71
N ASN A 90 -23.45 8.48 -20.69
CA ASN A 90 -23.05 7.10 -21.02
C ASN A 90 -21.69 7.02 -21.70
N CYS A 91 -21.38 7.96 -22.60
CA CYS A 91 -20.05 8.04 -23.19
C CYS A 91 -18.99 8.26 -22.10
N CYS A 92 -19.20 9.23 -21.20
CA CYS A 92 -18.30 9.47 -20.06
C CYS A 92 -18.19 8.25 -19.13
N ASN A 93 -19.31 7.60 -18.78
CA ASN A 93 -19.31 6.41 -17.94
C ASN A 93 -18.56 5.23 -18.60
N THR A 94 -18.74 5.05 -19.91
CA THR A 94 -18.06 4.02 -20.69
C THR A 94 -16.57 4.33 -20.84
N SER A 95 -16.20 5.58 -21.09
CA SER A 95 -14.81 6.02 -21.16
C SER A 95 -14.10 5.89 -19.81
N LEU A 96 -14.75 6.26 -18.70
CA LEU A 96 -14.22 6.05 -17.35
C LEU A 96 -14.06 4.56 -17.05
N PHE A 97 -15.03 3.73 -17.45
CA PHE A 97 -14.90 2.29 -17.30
C PHE A 97 -13.72 1.74 -18.11
N TYR A 98 -13.56 2.16 -19.37
CA TYR A 98 -12.45 1.73 -20.23
C TYR A 98 -11.08 2.16 -19.68
N VAL A 99 -10.95 3.43 -19.27
CA VAL A 99 -9.69 3.99 -18.74
C VAL A 99 -9.37 3.46 -17.35
N TYR A 100 -10.36 3.29 -16.47
CA TYR A 100 -10.10 2.83 -15.11
C TYR A 100 -9.96 1.31 -15.04
N PHE A 101 -10.70 0.55 -15.84
CA PHE A 101 -10.73 -0.92 -15.71
C PHE A 101 -10.02 -1.70 -16.81
N ILE A 102 -9.98 -1.22 -18.07
CA ILE A 102 -9.31 -1.92 -19.18
C ILE A 102 -7.87 -1.44 -19.35
N TRP A 103 -7.62 -0.14 -19.33
CA TRP A 103 -6.27 0.43 -19.46
C TRP A 103 -5.33 0.05 -18.31
N GLU A 104 -5.88 -0.21 -17.12
CA GLU A 104 -5.12 -0.70 -15.96
C GLU A 104 -4.68 -2.18 -16.10
N GLY A 105 -5.28 -2.93 -17.03
CA GLY A 105 -4.96 -4.32 -17.32
C GLY A 105 -3.54 -4.55 -17.87
N ASP A 106 -2.89 -3.49 -18.36
CA ASP A 106 -1.55 -3.53 -18.95
C ASP A 106 -0.43 -3.17 -17.95
N LYS A 107 -0.74 -2.41 -16.88
CA LYS A 107 0.20 -2.10 -15.77
C LYS A 107 0.21 -3.14 -14.65
N SER A 108 -0.54 -4.23 -14.83
CA SER A 108 -0.95 -5.15 -13.77
C SER A 108 0.18 -6.03 -13.21
N GLY A 109 1.27 -6.30 -13.94
CA GLY A 109 2.27 -7.27 -13.47
C GLY A 109 3.00 -6.87 -12.17
N ARG A 110 3.38 -5.58 -12.03
CA ARG A 110 4.10 -5.06 -10.85
C ARG A 110 3.18 -4.48 -9.77
N SER A 111 2.06 -3.87 -10.16
CA SER A 111 1.11 -3.22 -9.24
C SER A 111 0.28 -4.23 -8.43
N CYS A 112 0.03 -5.39 -9.02
CA CYS A 112 -0.67 -6.52 -8.41
C CYS A 112 0.09 -7.07 -7.19
N LEU A 113 1.39 -7.33 -7.30
CA LEU A 113 2.20 -7.85 -6.18
C LEU A 113 2.26 -6.89 -4.97
N LEU A 114 2.23 -5.58 -5.23
CA LEU A 114 2.17 -4.56 -4.17
C LEU A 114 0.76 -4.47 -3.57
N ALA A 115 -0.29 -4.50 -4.39
CA ALA A 115 -1.68 -4.45 -3.93
C ALA A 115 -2.08 -5.73 -3.17
N GLU A 116 -1.56 -6.90 -3.52
CA GLU A 116 -1.78 -8.15 -2.80
C GLU A 116 -1.16 -8.09 -1.39
N LYS A 117 0.06 -7.55 -1.26
CA LYS A 117 0.69 -7.30 0.06
C LYS A 117 -0.14 -6.35 0.93
N GLU A 118 -0.68 -5.27 0.36
CA GLU A 118 -1.55 -4.33 1.09
C GLU A 118 -2.93 -4.91 1.44
N TYR A 119 -3.51 -5.75 0.56
CA TYR A 119 -4.84 -6.34 0.76
C TYR A 119 -4.86 -7.37 1.90
N TRP A 120 -3.86 -8.26 1.96
CA TRP A 120 -3.75 -9.25 3.03
C TRP A 120 -3.41 -8.60 4.39
N SER A 121 -2.68 -7.47 4.41
CA SER A 121 -2.44 -6.73 5.66
C SER A 121 -3.73 -6.09 6.20
N LEU A 122 -4.56 -5.49 5.35
CA LEU A 122 -5.83 -4.85 5.74
C LEU A 122 -6.95 -5.85 6.08
N ALA A 123 -6.99 -7.00 5.41
CA ALA A 123 -7.93 -8.08 5.72
C ALA A 123 -7.68 -8.69 7.11
N GLN A 124 -6.40 -8.81 7.52
CA GLN A 124 -6.04 -9.23 8.88
C GLN A 124 -6.43 -8.19 9.95
N VAL A 125 -6.32 -6.90 9.64
CA VAL A 125 -6.78 -5.81 10.53
C VAL A 125 -8.31 -5.78 10.66
N ARG A 126 -9.07 -6.10 9.60
CA ARG A 126 -10.54 -6.20 9.67
C ARG A 126 -11.04 -7.41 10.46
N LEU A 127 -10.33 -8.53 10.43
CA LEU A 127 -10.65 -9.69 11.27
C LEU A 127 -10.36 -9.44 12.76
N TRP A 128 -9.46 -8.49 13.08
CA TRP A 128 -9.21 -8.06 14.45
C TRP A 128 -10.32 -7.17 15.04
N PHE A 129 -11.12 -6.50 14.20
CA PHE A 129 -12.18 -5.59 14.64
C PHE A 129 -13.56 -6.25 14.85
N GLN A 130 -13.71 -7.54 14.52
CA GLN A 130 -14.99 -8.25 14.67
C GLN A 130 -15.12 -9.05 15.99
N HIS A 131 -14.09 -9.01 16.86
CA HIS A 131 -14.08 -9.73 18.14
C HIS A 131 -13.80 -8.84 19.36
N ARG A 132 -14.31 -7.60 19.37
CA ARG A 132 -14.22 -6.71 20.55
C ARG A 132 -15.55 -6.03 20.89
N SER A 133 -16.59 -6.84 21.06
CA SER A 133 -17.89 -6.47 21.64
C SER A 133 -18.14 -7.14 23.00
N THR A 134 -17.11 -7.29 23.82
CA THR A 134 -17.25 -7.58 25.26
C THR A 134 -16.02 -7.07 26.01
N PHE A 135 -15.95 -5.77 26.31
CA PHE A 135 -15.12 -5.32 27.42
C PHE A 135 -15.66 -3.99 27.98
N PHE A 136 -16.80 -4.13 28.64
CA PHE A 136 -17.35 -3.13 29.53
C PHE A 136 -16.71 -3.35 30.91
N GLN A 137 -15.64 -2.63 31.26
CA GLN A 137 -15.36 -2.21 32.64
C GLN A 137 -14.11 -1.32 32.73
N LEU A 138 -14.34 -0.07 33.14
CA LEU A 138 -13.42 0.77 33.91
C LEU A 138 -13.27 0.17 35.33
N PRO A 139 -12.12 0.31 36.02
CA PRO A 139 -11.81 1.59 36.65
C PRO A 139 -10.31 2.01 36.74
N LEU A 140 -10.18 3.34 36.81
CA LEU A 140 -9.18 4.22 37.44
C LEU A 140 -7.99 3.59 38.21
N SER A 141 -6.77 4.11 37.97
CA SER A 141 -5.95 4.77 39.02
C SER A 141 -4.55 5.21 38.52
N LYS A 142 -4.31 6.52 38.64
CA LYS A 142 -3.07 7.25 39.00
C LYS A 142 -1.77 7.11 38.15
N GLY A 143 -1.40 8.25 37.55
CA GLY A 143 -0.16 8.95 37.90
C GLY A 143 0.97 8.96 36.87
N GLY A 144 1.45 10.16 36.50
CA GLY A 144 2.80 10.35 35.94
C GLY A 144 2.90 11.36 34.78
N TYR A 145 3.09 12.64 35.11
CA TYR A 145 3.40 13.75 34.19
C TYR A 145 4.93 13.92 34.05
N VAL A 146 5.50 14.01 32.84
CA VAL A 146 6.71 14.81 32.50
C VAL A 146 6.69 15.04 30.96
N ARG A 147 6.13 16.13 30.43
CA ARG A 147 6.72 17.45 30.14
C ARG A 147 7.97 17.48 29.26
N LEU A 148 7.69 17.75 27.98
CA LEU A 148 8.52 18.31 26.91
C LEU A 148 9.45 19.48 27.33
N SER A 149 10.64 19.49 26.74
CA SER A 149 11.43 20.68 26.40
C SER A 149 12.12 20.39 25.04
N LYS A 150 11.81 21.14 23.97
CA LYS A 150 12.58 22.30 23.46
C LYS A 150 14.08 21.95 23.26
N GLN A 151 14.78 22.26 22.17
CA GLN A 151 14.52 23.04 20.95
C GLN A 151 15.87 23.02 20.18
N ALA A 152 15.83 23.33 18.87
CA ALA A 152 16.92 23.95 18.09
C ALA A 152 18.17 23.07 17.75
N GLN A 153 18.86 23.22 16.61
CA GLN A 153 18.66 23.90 15.32
C GLN A 153 19.93 23.61 14.47
N HIS A 154 19.84 23.82 13.15
CA HIS A 154 20.93 24.05 12.18
C HIS A 154 21.79 22.86 11.69
N ILE A 155 21.51 22.44 10.45
CA ILE A 155 22.53 21.96 9.50
C ILE A 155 22.48 22.85 8.25
N GLN A 156 23.65 23.33 7.88
CA GLN A 156 23.94 24.19 6.74
C GLN A 156 24.20 23.35 5.48
N GLN A 157 23.57 23.79 4.40
CA GLN A 157 23.78 23.48 2.97
C GLN A 157 25.27 23.48 2.57
N SER A 158 25.79 22.44 1.90
CA SER A 158 25.72 22.12 0.46
C SER A 158 26.95 22.59 -0.32
N ARG A 159 27.58 21.69 -1.09
CA ARG A 159 28.25 22.04 -2.37
C ARG A 159 28.44 20.82 -3.28
N THR A 160 27.72 20.87 -4.41
CA THR A 160 28.15 20.59 -5.81
C THR A 160 28.51 19.16 -6.22
N MET A 161 27.63 18.49 -6.99
CA MET A 161 27.56 18.39 -8.47
C MET A 161 28.46 17.29 -9.06
N GLY A 162 27.83 16.19 -9.46
CA GLY A 162 28.38 15.18 -10.36
C GLY A 162 28.01 15.50 -11.81
N SER A 163 28.93 15.13 -12.71
CA SER A 163 28.89 15.32 -14.14
C SER A 163 28.79 13.97 -14.85
N PHE A 164 28.00 13.96 -15.93
CA PHE A 164 28.23 13.29 -17.22
C PHE A 164 28.26 11.75 -17.36
N LEU A 165 27.32 11.26 -18.18
CA LEU A 165 27.46 10.33 -19.33
C LEU A 165 27.98 8.90 -19.07
N SER A 166 27.61 7.84 -19.77
CA SER A 166 26.75 7.60 -20.94
C SER A 166 26.65 6.08 -21.13
N SER A 167 25.43 5.58 -21.32
CA SER A 167 25.00 4.50 -22.23
C SER A 167 26.06 3.66 -22.95
N PHE A 168 25.96 2.33 -22.93
CA PHE A 168 26.36 1.46 -24.07
C PHE A 168 25.89 -0.01 -23.94
N PHE A 169 25.02 -0.45 -24.89
CA PHE A 169 24.72 -1.83 -25.36
C PHE A 169 24.04 -2.84 -24.39
N ALA A 170 23.19 -3.80 -24.77
CA ALA A 170 22.46 -4.24 -25.97
C ALA A 170 21.43 -5.31 -25.50
N GLY A 171 20.38 -5.59 -26.28
CA GLY A 171 19.24 -6.45 -25.86
C GLY A 171 19.30 -7.95 -26.22
N GLY A 172 18.23 -8.69 -25.86
CA GLY A 172 17.87 -10.02 -26.41
C GLY A 172 17.33 -11.09 -25.43
N ASP A 173 16.00 -11.26 -25.43
CA ASP A 173 15.08 -12.43 -25.26
C ASP A 173 15.05 -13.46 -24.08
N GLU A 174 13.79 -13.67 -23.67
CA GLU A 174 12.99 -14.62 -22.85
C GLU A 174 13.52 -16.00 -22.39
N ASN A 175 13.33 -16.30 -21.08
CA ASN A 175 12.60 -17.47 -20.54
C ASN A 175 12.56 -17.45 -18.97
N ALA A 176 11.41 -17.84 -18.38
CA ALA A 176 11.13 -17.91 -16.92
C ALA A 176 11.99 -18.93 -16.14
N PRO A 177 12.00 -18.98 -14.78
CA PRO A 177 11.50 -18.05 -13.77
C PRO A 177 12.67 -17.47 -12.96
N SER A 178 13.01 -16.20 -13.17
CA SER A 178 14.09 -15.56 -12.42
C SER A 178 13.54 -14.86 -11.19
N SER A 179 13.87 -15.42 -10.03
CA SER A 179 14.25 -14.64 -8.86
C SER A 179 14.97 -13.37 -9.31
N SER A 180 14.31 -12.21 -9.22
CA SER A 180 14.95 -10.93 -9.49
C SER A 180 15.89 -10.62 -8.33
N ALA A 181 17.05 -11.27 -8.37
CA ALA A 181 18.29 -10.68 -7.94
C ALA A 181 18.48 -9.40 -8.77
N ASP A 182 18.10 -8.26 -8.20
CA ASP A 182 18.92 -7.09 -8.42
C ASP A 182 20.30 -7.46 -7.86
N ASN A 183 21.33 -7.44 -8.72
CA ASN A 183 22.72 -7.68 -8.34
C ASN A 183 23.20 -6.55 -7.43
N SER A 184 22.71 -6.58 -6.21
CA SER A 184 23.07 -5.66 -5.17
C SER A 184 23.29 -6.49 -3.93
N SER A 185 24.44 -6.33 -3.28
CA SER A 185 24.91 -7.18 -2.17
C SER A 185 24.04 -7.06 -0.89
N VAL A 186 22.81 -6.54 -1.00
CA VAL A 186 21.86 -6.30 0.07
C VAL A 186 20.80 -7.40 0.08
N GLN A 187 20.75 -8.18 1.15
CA GLN A 187 19.77 -9.25 1.33
C GLN A 187 18.47 -8.71 1.93
N THR A 188 17.33 -9.08 1.35
CA THR A 188 16.00 -8.70 1.85
C THR A 188 15.30 -9.89 2.49
N PHE A 189 14.63 -9.65 3.62
CA PHE A 189 13.83 -10.67 4.30
C PHE A 189 12.37 -10.24 4.37
N HIS A 190 11.48 -11.16 4.00
CA HIS A 190 10.02 -10.97 4.00
C HIS A 190 9.29 -11.93 4.96
N SER A 191 10.03 -12.76 5.73
CA SER A 191 9.47 -13.76 6.64
C SER A 191 10.31 -13.86 7.91
N SER A 192 9.66 -13.80 9.08
CA SER A 192 10.31 -13.88 10.39
C SER A 192 11.05 -15.20 10.62
N ALA A 193 10.52 -16.32 10.13
CA ALA A 193 11.19 -17.62 10.22
C ALA A 193 12.53 -17.64 9.47
N ARG A 194 12.56 -17.06 8.25
CA ARG A 194 13.79 -16.96 7.45
C ARG A 194 14.79 -16.00 8.10
N TRP A 195 14.31 -14.89 8.65
CA TRP A 195 15.12 -13.96 9.41
C TRP A 195 15.78 -14.65 10.61
N GLN A 196 15.04 -15.40 11.41
CA GLN A 196 15.58 -16.08 12.60
C GLN A 196 16.67 -17.11 12.25
N LEU A 197 16.47 -17.88 11.18
CA LEU A 197 17.50 -18.82 10.69
C LEU A 197 18.78 -18.08 10.29
N HIS A 198 18.65 -16.99 9.53
CA HIS A 198 19.79 -16.18 9.11
C HIS A 198 20.48 -15.48 10.28
N PHE A 199 19.71 -14.93 11.21
CA PHE A 199 20.23 -14.27 12.41
C PHE A 199 21.00 -15.25 13.30
N ASN A 200 20.59 -16.51 13.37
CA ASN A 200 21.35 -17.55 14.06
C ASN A 200 22.68 -17.86 13.36
N GLN A 201 22.73 -17.89 12.02
CA GLN A 201 23.98 -18.01 11.28
C GLN A 201 24.91 -16.81 11.52
N LEU A 202 24.36 -15.59 11.64
CA LEU A 202 25.13 -14.39 11.99
C LEU A 202 25.69 -14.42 13.42
N LYS A 203 25.11 -15.22 14.34
CA LYS A 203 25.69 -15.43 15.68
C LYS A 203 26.97 -16.26 15.62
N GLU A 204 27.02 -17.21 14.69
CA GLU A 204 28.17 -18.10 14.48
C GLU A 204 29.25 -17.43 13.62
N SER A 205 28.85 -16.54 12.70
CA SER A 205 29.78 -15.76 11.88
C SER A 205 30.42 -14.60 12.65
N SER A 206 31.71 -14.35 12.37
CA SER A 206 32.42 -13.16 12.85
C SER A 206 32.26 -11.94 11.94
N GLN A 207 31.55 -12.08 10.82
CA GLN A 207 31.30 -10.99 9.89
C GLN A 207 30.40 -9.92 10.52
N LEU A 208 30.62 -8.67 10.11
CA LEU A 208 29.77 -7.55 10.48
C LEU A 208 28.48 -7.62 9.65
N ALA A 209 27.33 -7.49 10.29
CA ALA A 209 26.05 -7.35 9.62
C ALA A 209 25.47 -5.95 9.89
N VAL A 210 24.96 -5.31 8.84
CA VAL A 210 24.26 -4.02 8.90
C VAL A 210 22.81 -4.27 8.55
N ILE A 211 21.92 -4.09 9.52
CA ILE A 211 20.48 -4.28 9.36
C ILE A 211 19.84 -2.91 9.16
N ASP A 212 19.30 -2.66 7.97
CA ASP A 212 18.50 -1.50 7.60
C ASP A 212 17.02 -1.78 7.87
N PHE A 213 16.48 -1.10 8.88
CA PHE A 213 15.04 -1.05 9.14
C PHE A 213 14.42 0.09 8.35
N SER A 214 13.70 -0.27 7.29
CA SER A 214 13.14 0.62 6.28
C SER A 214 11.63 0.44 6.17
N ALA A 215 10.97 1.32 5.42
CA ALA A 215 9.55 1.21 5.08
C ALA A 215 9.29 1.74 3.67
N SER A 216 8.37 1.12 2.94
CA SER A 216 8.00 1.49 1.57
C SER A 216 7.51 2.95 1.42
N TRP A 217 6.85 3.49 2.46
CA TRP A 217 6.33 4.86 2.52
C TRP A 217 7.33 5.88 3.07
N CYS A 218 8.49 5.44 3.56
CA CYS A 218 9.50 6.31 4.12
C CYS A 218 10.32 7.00 3.00
N GLY A 219 10.05 8.29 2.78
CA GLY A 219 10.80 9.12 1.83
C GLY A 219 12.32 9.16 2.08
N PRO A 220 12.78 9.45 3.31
CA PRO A 220 14.21 9.46 3.64
C PRO A 220 14.91 8.10 3.43
N CYS A 221 14.17 6.99 3.55
CA CYS A 221 14.69 5.65 3.34
C CYS A 221 15.04 5.41 1.85
N LYS A 222 14.18 5.86 0.93
CA LYS A 222 14.45 5.80 -0.52
C LYS A 222 15.66 6.65 -0.93
N PHE A 223 15.92 7.73 -0.21
CA PHE A 223 17.07 8.60 -0.49
C PHE A 223 18.41 7.94 -0.14
N ILE A 224 18.47 7.19 0.96
CA ILE A 224 19.72 6.54 1.41
C ILE A 224 19.95 5.17 0.79
N GLU A 225 18.92 4.50 0.28
CA GLU A 225 18.99 3.21 -0.43
C GLU A 225 20.13 3.11 -1.46
N PRO A 226 20.32 4.03 -2.43
CA PRO A 226 21.44 3.95 -3.37
C PRO A 226 22.81 4.07 -2.69
N ALA A 227 22.90 4.78 -1.56
CA ALA A 227 24.13 4.86 -0.78
C ALA A 227 24.42 3.55 -0.03
N ILE A 228 23.39 2.84 0.43
CA ILE A 228 23.54 1.50 1.03
C ILE A 228 24.05 0.52 -0.02
N HIS A 229 23.48 0.52 -1.23
CA HIS A 229 23.95 -0.34 -2.33
C HIS A 229 25.42 -0.07 -2.67
N ALA A 230 25.82 1.20 -2.78
CA ALA A 230 27.23 1.56 -3.01
C ALA A 230 28.16 1.11 -1.87
N MET A 231 27.70 1.12 -0.61
CA MET A 231 28.48 0.57 0.50
C MET A 231 28.55 -0.96 0.46
N ALA A 232 27.47 -1.62 0.05
CA ALA A 232 27.42 -3.07 -0.08
C ALA A 232 28.34 -3.60 -1.18
N GLU A 233 28.57 -2.82 -2.24
CA GLU A 233 29.59 -3.11 -3.26
C GLU A 233 31.02 -2.81 -2.78
N LYS A 234 31.19 -1.80 -1.93
CA LYS A 234 32.51 -1.40 -1.39
C LYS A 234 33.01 -2.35 -0.30
N PHE A 235 32.10 -2.90 0.51
CA PHE A 235 32.42 -3.74 1.66
C PHE A 235 31.83 -5.14 1.48
N ASN A 236 32.50 -5.97 0.66
CA ASN A 236 32.04 -7.34 0.38
C ASN A 236 32.10 -8.28 1.61
N ASP A 237 32.91 -7.93 2.62
CA ASP A 237 33.04 -8.68 3.87
C ASP A 237 31.95 -8.33 4.92
N VAL A 238 31.08 -7.37 4.59
CA VAL A 238 29.96 -6.92 5.44
C VAL A 238 28.64 -7.36 4.81
N GLN A 239 27.78 -7.99 5.61
CA GLN A 239 26.45 -8.35 5.15
C GLN A 239 25.49 -7.18 5.34
N PHE A 240 24.93 -6.68 4.23
CA PHE A 240 23.88 -5.68 4.27
C PHE A 240 22.53 -6.37 4.19
N ILE A 241 21.66 -6.07 5.14
CA ILE A 241 20.35 -6.70 5.28
C ILE A 241 19.29 -5.61 5.35
N LYS A 242 18.23 -5.73 4.57
CA LYS A 242 17.09 -4.83 4.57
C LYS A 242 15.86 -5.55 5.11
N ILE A 243 15.25 -4.96 6.13
CA ILE A 243 14.02 -5.42 6.78
C ILE A 243 12.99 -4.31 6.66
N ASP A 244 11.84 -4.65 6.08
CA ASP A 244 10.69 -3.74 6.09
C ASP A 244 9.96 -3.87 7.43
N VAL A 245 9.81 -2.76 8.15
CA VAL A 245 9.16 -2.71 9.46
C VAL A 245 7.66 -3.04 9.40
N ASP A 246 7.03 -2.86 8.25
CA ASP A 246 5.61 -3.21 8.04
C ASP A 246 5.45 -4.72 7.78
N GLU A 247 6.45 -5.36 7.18
CA GLU A 247 6.43 -6.80 6.90
C GLU A 247 6.92 -7.65 8.09
N LEU A 248 7.92 -7.17 8.85
CA LEU A 248 8.45 -7.84 10.03
C LEU A 248 8.39 -6.94 11.27
N PRO A 249 7.18 -6.63 11.77
CA PRO A 249 7.01 -5.75 12.93
C PRO A 249 7.52 -6.37 14.23
N ASP A 250 7.51 -7.70 14.32
CA ASP A 250 8.06 -8.49 15.43
C ASP A 250 9.57 -8.27 15.57
N VAL A 251 10.30 -8.32 14.46
CA VAL A 251 11.75 -8.07 14.43
C VAL A 251 12.04 -6.60 14.73
N ALA A 252 11.30 -5.67 14.13
CA ALA A 252 11.45 -4.25 14.41
C ALA A 252 11.26 -3.92 15.91
N GLN A 253 10.30 -4.60 16.56
CA GLN A 253 10.04 -4.49 17.99
C GLN A 253 11.17 -5.09 18.84
N GLU A 254 11.71 -6.25 18.47
CA GLU A 254 12.86 -6.90 19.13
C GLU A 254 14.08 -5.95 19.16
N PHE A 255 14.34 -5.28 18.05
CA PHE A 255 15.42 -4.29 17.93
C PHE A 255 15.03 -2.88 18.40
N GLN A 256 13.84 -2.70 18.98
CA GLN A 256 13.33 -1.43 19.53
C GLN A 256 13.41 -0.25 18.54
N VAL A 257 13.05 -0.49 17.28
CA VAL A 257 13.07 0.54 16.23
C VAL A 257 11.92 1.53 16.46
N GLN A 258 12.26 2.81 16.63
CA GLN A 258 11.27 3.88 16.88
C GLN A 258 11.14 4.86 15.71
N ALA A 259 12.12 4.90 14.80
CA ALA A 259 12.16 5.80 13.67
C ALA A 259 12.84 5.11 12.48
N MET A 260 12.43 5.46 11.27
CA MET A 260 12.99 4.92 10.03
C MET A 260 13.67 6.05 9.21
N PRO A 261 14.79 5.77 8.52
CA PRO A 261 15.53 4.51 8.57
C PRO A 261 16.32 4.37 9.89
N THR A 262 16.47 3.15 10.40
CA THR A 262 17.40 2.85 11.49
C THR A 262 18.33 1.73 11.04
N PHE A 263 19.63 1.97 11.18
CA PHE A 263 20.67 0.99 10.88
C PHE A 263 21.22 0.42 12.18
N VAL A 264 21.17 -0.90 12.32
CA VAL A 264 21.74 -1.62 13.47
C VAL A 264 22.93 -2.44 13.00
N LEU A 265 24.09 -2.18 13.59
CA LEU A 265 25.31 -2.93 13.34
C LEU A 265 25.39 -4.07 14.34
N VAL A 266 25.43 -5.29 13.84
CA VAL A 266 25.47 -6.53 14.63
C VAL A 266 26.73 -7.31 14.31
N LYS A 267 27.38 -7.86 15.35
CA LYS A 267 28.49 -8.81 15.21
C LYS A 267 28.33 -9.90 16.26
N LYS A 268 28.46 -11.17 15.87
CA LYS A 268 28.25 -12.34 16.76
C LYS A 268 26.91 -12.25 17.52
N GLY A 269 25.86 -11.80 16.82
CA GLY A 269 24.51 -11.63 17.38
C GLY A 269 24.32 -10.52 18.42
N LYS A 270 25.32 -9.67 18.66
CA LYS A 270 25.20 -8.52 19.56
C LYS A 270 25.18 -7.22 18.77
N GLU A 271 24.27 -6.33 19.13
CA GLU A 271 24.28 -4.95 18.66
C GLU A 271 25.53 -4.23 19.19
N ILE A 272 26.35 -3.73 18.29
CA ILE A 272 27.52 -2.91 18.64
C ILE A 272 27.17 -1.44 18.60
N GLU A 273 26.48 -1.03 17.53
CA GLU A 273 26.20 0.37 17.29
C GLU A 273 24.94 0.55 16.45
N ARG A 274 24.32 1.72 16.59
CA ARG A 274 23.09 2.10 15.90
C ARG A 274 23.23 3.46 15.26
N VAL A 275 22.57 3.65 14.13
CA VAL A 275 22.40 4.94 13.46
C VAL A 275 20.92 5.14 13.20
N VAL A 276 20.36 6.21 13.75
CA VAL A 276 18.97 6.58 13.51
C VAL A 276 18.93 7.74 12.53
N GLY A 277 18.13 7.59 11.46
CA GLY A 277 17.94 8.56 10.38
C GLY A 277 18.84 8.33 9.17
N ALA A 278 18.55 9.05 8.09
CA ALA A 278 19.24 8.94 6.80
C ALA A 278 20.61 9.67 6.81
N LYS A 279 21.54 9.21 7.66
CA LYS A 279 22.87 9.81 7.84
C LYS A 279 23.96 8.95 7.20
N LYS A 280 24.18 9.14 5.90
CA LYS A 280 25.17 8.38 5.11
C LYS A 280 26.58 8.40 5.72
N ASP A 281 27.12 9.58 6.00
CA ASP A 281 28.52 9.71 6.44
C ASP A 281 28.76 9.11 7.84
N GLU A 282 27.75 9.18 8.73
CA GLU A 282 27.83 8.58 10.05
C GLU A 282 27.82 7.05 9.96
N LEU A 283 26.96 6.50 9.11
CA LEU A 283 26.88 5.07 8.86
C LEU A 283 28.18 4.53 8.26
N GLU A 284 28.72 5.17 7.22
CA GLU A 284 29.97 4.71 6.58
C GLU A 284 31.15 4.72 7.55
N LYS A 285 31.30 5.76 8.39
CA LYS A 285 32.35 5.81 9.41
C LYS A 285 32.24 4.68 10.43
N LYS A 286 31.01 4.36 10.87
CA LYS A 286 30.78 3.27 11.83
C LYS A 286 31.06 1.91 11.20
N VAL A 287 30.63 1.70 9.95
CA VAL A 287 30.95 0.48 9.20
C VAL A 287 32.47 0.33 9.07
N GLN A 288 33.20 1.37 8.65
CA GLN A 288 34.66 1.34 8.53
C GLN A 288 35.36 1.04 9.87
N LYS A 289 34.89 1.66 10.95
CA LYS A 289 35.44 1.48 12.30
C LYS A 289 35.32 0.02 12.77
N HIS A 290 34.17 -0.61 12.57
CA HIS A 290 33.92 -1.99 13.02
C HIS A 290 34.36 -3.06 12.03
N HIS A 291 34.51 -2.69 10.76
CA HIS A 291 35.13 -3.50 9.71
C HIS A 291 36.62 -3.74 10.01
N ALA A 292 37.36 -2.70 10.42
CA ALA A 292 38.78 -2.81 10.75
C ALA A 292 39.09 -3.58 12.05
N GLN A 293 38.08 -3.92 12.84
CA GLN A 293 38.19 -4.65 14.11
C GLN A 293 37.76 -6.13 13.99
N ALA A 294 37.60 -6.63 12.77
CA ALA A 294 37.41 -8.05 12.45
C ALA A 294 38.76 -8.73 12.23
#